data_AF-A0A0F9M4F1-F1
#
_entry.id   AF-A0A0F9M4F1-F1
#
_cell.length_a   1.000
_cell.length_b   1.000
_cell.length_c   1.000
_cell.angle_alpha   90.00
_cell.angle_beta   90.00
_cell.angle_gamma   90.00
#
_symmetry.space_group_name_H-M   'P 1'
#
loop_
_entity.id
_entity.type
_entity.pdbx_description
1 polymer ?
#
loop_
_entity_poly.entity_id
_entity_poly.type
_entity_poly.pdbx_seq_one_letter_code
_entity_poly.pdbx_strand_id
1 'polypeptide(L)'
;MSRRAAKNAAFRRRYATSAEFREQCSDRNREQYQKHRIRRMRAQRLWYAKSGLECSRARSKVLRERYVLLHLQAIAKLGNVCKVCGFSDARALQIDHVNGGSGREENNGRRYYQRVIDDTSGRFQLLCSNHNLIKAHEEGKIGAVRRKHA
;
A
#
# COMPACT_ATOMS: atom_id res chain seq x y z
N MET A 1 -5.40 12.00 -59.04
CA MET A 1 -5.93 11.29 -57.84
C MET A 1 -6.25 9.84 -58.20
N SER A 2 -5.93 8.86 -57.35
CA SER A 2 -6.21 7.45 -57.66
C SER A 2 -7.72 7.14 -57.58
N ARG A 3 -8.22 6.23 -58.43
CA ARG A 3 -9.63 5.76 -58.41
C ARG A 3 -10.07 5.27 -57.02
N ARG A 4 -9.13 4.74 -56.24
CA ARG A 4 -9.36 4.25 -54.86
C ARG A 4 -9.59 5.41 -53.88
N ALA A 5 -8.86 6.51 -54.02
CA ALA A 5 -9.04 7.70 -53.20
C ALA A 5 -10.41 8.37 -53.45
N ALA A 6 -10.84 8.44 -54.72
CA ALA A 6 -12.15 8.99 -55.08
C ALA A 6 -13.32 8.14 -54.54
N LYS A 7 -13.23 6.81 -54.63
CA LYS A 7 -14.23 5.90 -54.05
C LYS A 7 -14.32 6.01 -52.52
N ASN A 8 -13.18 6.14 -51.84
CA ASN A 8 -13.16 6.36 -50.39
C ASN A 8 -13.74 7.72 -49.97
N ALA A 9 -13.54 8.77 -50.77
CA ALA A 9 -14.10 10.10 -50.51
C ALA A 9 -15.63 10.12 -50.69
N ALA A 10 -16.15 9.49 -51.74
CA ALA A 10 -17.60 9.36 -51.97
C ALA A 10 -18.29 8.52 -50.88
N PHE A 11 -17.64 7.43 -50.45
CA PHE A 11 -18.10 6.61 -49.33
C PHE A 11 -18.15 7.42 -48.02
N ARG A 12 -17.08 8.15 -47.68
CA ARG A 12 -17.05 9.00 -46.48
C ARG A 12 -18.13 10.10 -46.50
N ARG A 13 -18.39 10.75 -47.65
CA ARG A 13 -19.44 11.79 -47.74
C ARG A 13 -20.85 11.24 -47.56
N ARG A 14 -21.16 10.06 -48.11
CA ARG A 14 -22.48 9.43 -48.02
C ARG A 14 -22.82 8.94 -46.62
N TYR A 15 -21.80 8.52 -45.86
CA TYR A 15 -21.97 7.88 -44.56
C TYR A 15 -21.60 8.78 -43.37
N ALA A 16 -20.97 9.95 -43.59
CA ALA A 16 -20.64 10.89 -42.51
C ALA A 16 -21.86 11.53 -41.82
N THR A 17 -23.00 11.63 -42.52
CA THR A 17 -24.22 12.29 -41.99
C THR A 17 -25.22 11.31 -41.39
N SER A 18 -25.18 10.03 -41.76
CA SER A 18 -26.05 8.97 -41.24
C SER A 18 -25.77 8.73 -39.75
N ALA A 19 -26.80 8.86 -38.92
CA ALA A 19 -26.73 8.51 -37.50
C ALA A 19 -26.40 7.02 -37.30
N GLU A 20 -26.97 6.16 -38.15
CA GLU A 20 -26.74 4.71 -38.14
C GLU A 20 -25.28 4.34 -38.42
N PHE A 21 -24.61 5.06 -39.33
CA PHE A 21 -23.19 4.81 -39.61
C PHE A 21 -22.29 5.26 -38.46
N ARG A 22 -22.64 6.35 -37.76
CA ARG A 22 -21.94 6.81 -36.54
C ARG A 22 -22.10 5.80 -35.40
N GLU A 23 -23.29 5.23 -35.25
CA GLU A 23 -23.60 4.19 -34.27
C GLU A 23 -22.83 2.88 -34.57
N GLN A 24 -22.87 2.39 -35.81
CA GLN A 24 -22.11 1.20 -36.23
C GLN A 24 -20.59 1.39 -36.09
N CYS A 25 -20.05 2.60 -36.38
CA CYS A 25 -18.65 2.90 -36.14
C CYS A 25 -18.31 2.96 -34.64
N SER A 26 -19.22 3.50 -33.82
CA SER A 26 -19.10 3.52 -32.35
C SER A 26 -19.09 2.11 -31.77
N ASP A 27 -19.99 1.22 -32.21
CA ASP A 27 -20.06 -0.16 -31.73
C ASP A 27 -18.86 -0.98 -32.15
N ARG A 28 -18.40 -0.83 -33.40
CA ARG A 28 -17.16 -1.45 -33.87
C ARG A 28 -15.94 -0.96 -33.09
N ASN A 29 -15.88 0.33 -32.77
CA ASN A 29 -14.83 0.89 -31.92
C ASN A 29 -14.92 0.37 -30.47
N ARG A 30 -16.14 0.23 -29.93
CA ARG A 30 -16.39 -0.34 -28.60
C ARG A 30 -15.95 -1.80 -28.54
N GLU A 31 -16.30 -2.60 -29.54
CA GLU A 31 -15.92 -4.00 -29.63
C GLU A 31 -14.39 -4.16 -29.76
N GLN A 32 -13.75 -3.35 -30.62
CA GLN A 32 -12.29 -3.33 -30.73
C GLN A 32 -11.63 -2.89 -29.41
N TYR A 33 -12.16 -1.88 -28.74
CA TYR A 33 -11.68 -1.45 -27.43
C TYR A 33 -11.82 -2.57 -26.39
N GLN A 34 -12.95 -3.28 -26.36
CA GLN A 34 -13.16 -4.42 -25.47
C GLN A 34 -12.16 -5.55 -25.76
N LYS A 35 -11.94 -5.90 -27.04
CA LYS A 35 -10.95 -6.90 -27.45
C LYS A 35 -9.54 -6.50 -27.04
N HIS A 36 -9.14 -5.26 -27.27
CA HIS A 36 -7.84 -4.73 -26.84
C HIS A 36 -7.71 -4.72 -25.31
N ARG A 37 -8.76 -4.33 -24.58
CA ARG A 37 -8.80 -4.35 -23.11
C ARG A 37 -8.60 -5.76 -22.57
N ILE A 38 -9.31 -6.75 -23.10
CA ILE A 38 -9.18 -8.16 -22.70
C ILE A 38 -7.79 -8.69 -23.03
N ARG A 39 -7.27 -8.42 -24.24
CA ARG A 39 -5.91 -8.82 -24.63
C ARG A 39 -4.85 -8.22 -23.71
N ARG A 40 -4.97 -6.93 -23.38
CA ARG A 40 -4.07 -6.24 -22.44
C ARG A 40 -4.14 -6.84 -21.04
N MET A 41 -5.35 -7.09 -20.52
CA MET A 41 -5.52 -7.74 -19.22
C MET A 41 -4.94 -9.15 -19.17
N ARG A 42 -5.13 -9.96 -20.23
CA ARG A 42 -4.54 -11.31 -20.33
C ARG A 42 -3.02 -11.26 -20.40
N ALA A 43 -2.46 -10.39 -21.25
CA ALA A 43 -1.01 -10.19 -21.35
C ALA A 43 -0.42 -9.72 -20.02
N GLN A 44 -1.10 -8.79 -19.33
CA GLN A 44 -0.70 -8.32 -18.00
C GLN A 44 -0.75 -9.44 -16.96
N ARG A 45 -1.80 -10.28 -16.94
CA ARG A 45 -1.87 -11.45 -16.05
C ARG A 45 -0.76 -12.46 -16.32
N LEU A 46 -0.50 -12.79 -17.59
CA LEU A 46 0.59 -13.69 -17.97
C LEU A 46 1.95 -13.11 -17.59
N TRP A 47 2.13 -11.79 -17.76
CA TRP A 47 3.34 -11.10 -17.33
C TRP A 47 3.49 -11.10 -15.81
N TYR A 48 2.43 -10.88 -15.04
CA TYR A 48 2.48 -11.00 -13.57
C TYR A 48 2.68 -12.45 -13.09
N ALA A 49 2.11 -13.43 -13.78
CA ALA A 49 2.32 -14.85 -13.46
C ALA A 49 3.76 -15.28 -13.69
N LYS A 50 4.38 -14.81 -14.78
CA LYS A 50 5.76 -15.17 -15.16
C LYS A 50 6.83 -14.31 -14.49
N SER A 51 6.62 -13.00 -14.45
CA SER A 51 7.61 -11.99 -14.01
C SER A 51 7.20 -11.33 -12.69
N GLY A 52 5.90 -11.27 -12.43
CA GLY A 52 5.34 -10.60 -11.25
C GLY A 52 5.60 -11.34 -9.95
N LEU A 53 5.72 -12.68 -9.94
CA LEU A 53 6.03 -13.40 -8.70
C LEU A 53 7.48 -13.16 -8.26
N GLU A 54 8.45 -13.23 -9.17
CA GLU A 54 9.86 -12.96 -8.89
C GLU A 54 10.11 -11.48 -8.61
N CYS A 55 9.57 -10.58 -9.44
CA CYS A 55 9.65 -9.15 -9.20
C CYS A 55 8.93 -8.73 -7.91
N SER A 56 7.80 -9.36 -7.57
CA SER A 56 7.10 -9.12 -6.30
C SER A 56 7.89 -9.66 -5.11
N ARG A 57 8.48 -10.85 -5.20
CA ARG A 57 9.34 -11.41 -4.13
C ARG A 57 10.57 -10.55 -3.90
N ALA A 58 11.27 -10.15 -4.96
CA ALA A 58 12.43 -9.26 -4.89
C ALA A 58 12.06 -7.88 -4.34
N ARG A 59 10.96 -7.27 -4.84
CA ARG A 59 10.42 -6.02 -4.31
C ARG A 59 10.04 -6.14 -2.84
N SER A 60 9.40 -7.24 -2.45
CA SER A 60 9.02 -7.50 -1.06
C SER A 60 10.24 -7.66 -0.16
N LYS A 61 11.32 -8.28 -0.64
CA LYS A 61 12.59 -8.38 0.08
C LYS A 61 13.18 -6.99 0.35
N VAL A 62 13.33 -6.16 -0.68
CA VAL A 62 13.87 -4.79 -0.55
C VAL A 62 13.00 -3.93 0.37
N LEU A 63 11.68 -4.05 0.28
CA LEU A 63 10.76 -3.33 1.17
C LEU A 63 10.88 -3.77 2.63
N ARG A 64 11.05 -5.08 2.89
CA ARG A 64 11.28 -5.62 4.24
C ARG A 64 12.61 -5.13 4.82
N GLU A 65 13.69 -5.18 4.05
CA GLU A 65 15.02 -4.69 4.49
C GLU A 65 14.95 -3.20 4.85
N ARG A 66 14.31 -2.40 4.00
CA ARG A 66 14.10 -0.97 4.28
C ARG A 66 13.28 -0.74 5.55
N TYR A 67 12.25 -1.54 5.77
CA TYR A 67 11.42 -1.45 6.96
C TYR A 67 12.21 -1.78 8.24
N VAL A 68 13.04 -2.84 8.20
CA VAL A 68 13.93 -3.21 9.31
C VAL A 68 14.92 -2.09 9.63
N LEU A 69 15.54 -1.49 8.61
CA LEU A 69 16.47 -0.37 8.81
C LEU A 69 15.79 0.83 9.48
N LEU A 70 14.60 1.21 9.01
CA LEU A 70 13.85 2.32 9.62
C LEU A 70 13.42 2.02 11.05
N HIS A 71 13.04 0.78 11.34
CA HIS A 71 12.71 0.34 12.69
C HIS A 71 13.90 0.50 13.64
N LEU A 72 15.07 0.01 13.24
CA LEU A 72 16.30 0.12 14.04
C LEU A 72 16.73 1.59 14.24
N GLN A 73 16.60 2.43 13.23
CA GLN A 73 16.86 3.87 13.35
C GLN A 73 15.92 4.55 14.35
N ALA A 74 14.63 4.22 14.32
CA ALA A 74 13.65 4.73 15.26
C ALA A 74 13.95 4.28 16.70
N ILE A 75 14.32 3.00 16.90
CA ILE A 75 14.76 2.48 18.20
C ILE A 75 16.00 3.22 18.71
N ALA A 76 17.00 3.42 17.84
CA ALA A 76 18.23 4.10 18.20
C ALA A 76 17.99 5.56 18.60
N LYS A 77 17.11 6.26 17.86
CA LYS A 77 16.67 7.63 18.18
C LYS A 77 16.04 7.74 19.57
N LEU A 78 15.33 6.70 20.02
CA LEU A 78 14.66 6.65 21.31
C LEU A 78 15.54 6.07 22.45
N GLY A 79 16.81 5.77 22.18
CA GLY A 79 17.79 5.40 23.20
C GLY A 79 18.12 3.91 23.32
N ASN A 80 17.65 3.05 22.41
CA ASN A 80 17.93 1.60 22.38
C ASN A 80 17.51 0.78 23.61
N VAL A 81 16.84 1.37 24.60
CA VAL A 81 16.42 0.69 25.82
C VAL A 81 14.99 1.03 26.19
N CYS A 82 14.32 0.10 26.86
CA CYS A 82 13.02 0.33 27.47
C CYS A 82 13.14 1.45 28.51
N LYS A 83 12.31 2.48 28.40
CA LYS A 83 12.29 3.63 29.31
C LYS A 83 11.98 3.25 30.77
N VAL A 84 11.30 2.12 31.00
CA VAL A 84 10.87 1.69 32.35
C VAL A 84 11.86 0.73 33.00
N CYS A 85 12.28 -0.32 32.29
CA CYS A 85 13.12 -1.39 32.88
C CYS A 85 14.52 -1.53 32.28
N GLY A 86 14.91 -0.70 31.30
CA GLY A 86 16.24 -0.76 30.69
C GLY A 86 16.50 -1.95 29.75
N PHE A 87 15.51 -2.82 29.52
CA PHE A 87 15.63 -3.93 28.56
C PHE A 87 16.04 -3.41 27.17
N SER A 88 17.01 -4.06 26.51
CA SER A 88 17.69 -3.52 25.33
C SER A 88 17.58 -4.36 24.05
N ASP A 89 16.96 -5.54 24.10
CA ASP A 89 16.81 -6.38 22.91
C ASP A 89 15.77 -5.77 21.96
N ALA A 90 16.26 -5.23 20.83
CA ALA A 90 15.46 -4.59 19.80
C ALA A 90 14.31 -5.46 19.24
N ARG A 91 14.40 -6.79 19.37
CA ARG A 91 13.34 -7.72 18.92
C ARG A 91 12.08 -7.66 19.78
N ALA A 92 12.19 -7.25 21.04
CA ALA A 92 11.08 -7.14 21.98
C ALA A 92 10.86 -5.71 22.48
N LEU A 93 11.47 -4.73 21.81
CA LEU A 93 11.18 -3.31 22.00
C LEU A 93 10.07 -2.85 21.07
N GLN A 94 9.21 -1.97 21.57
CA GLN A 94 8.02 -1.44 20.92
C GLN A 94 8.00 0.08 21.10
N ILE A 95 7.67 0.78 20.02
CA ILE A 95 7.50 2.23 20.03
C ILE A 95 6.05 2.53 20.39
N ASP A 96 5.85 3.39 21.37
CA ASP A 96 4.54 3.75 21.92
C ASP A 96 4.42 5.27 22.09
N HIS A 97 3.19 5.80 22.10
CA HIS A 97 2.94 7.23 22.29
C HIS A 97 2.87 7.57 23.77
N VAL A 98 3.66 8.55 24.25
CA VAL A 98 3.71 8.93 25.67
C VAL A 98 2.33 9.29 26.22
N ASN A 99 1.60 10.20 25.56
CA ASN A 99 0.33 10.77 26.05
C ASN A 99 -0.93 10.13 25.43
N GLY A 100 -0.83 8.89 24.96
CA GLY A 100 -1.92 8.24 24.22
C GLY A 100 -2.04 8.80 22.79
N GLY A 101 -1.75 7.97 21.79
CA GLY A 101 -1.85 8.37 20.39
C GLY A 101 -3.31 8.39 19.92
N SER A 102 -3.68 9.37 19.09
CA SER A 102 -4.96 9.36 18.38
C SER A 102 -5.01 8.11 17.50
N GLY A 103 -5.98 7.22 17.74
CA GLY A 103 -6.19 5.96 17.01
C GLY A 103 -6.49 6.08 15.49
N ARG A 104 -6.16 7.23 14.89
CA ARG A 104 -6.31 7.57 13.47
C ARG A 104 -5.00 7.78 12.74
N GLU A 105 -3.84 7.67 13.40
CA GLU A 105 -2.57 7.67 12.67
C GLU A 105 -2.53 6.43 11.77
N GLU A 106 -2.68 6.64 10.46
CA GLU A 106 -2.70 5.56 9.47
C GLU A 106 -1.50 4.64 9.66
N ASN A 107 -1.79 3.33 9.80
CA ASN A 107 -0.85 2.22 9.97
C ASN A 107 0.01 1.96 8.71
N ASN A 108 0.49 3.02 8.05
CA ASN A 108 1.52 2.88 7.05
C ASN A 108 2.86 2.74 7.77
N GLY A 109 3.26 1.49 8.04
CA GLY A 109 4.40 1.17 8.89
C GLY A 109 5.70 1.91 8.53
N ARG A 110 5.94 2.20 7.25
CA ARG A 110 7.10 3.01 6.82
C ARG A 110 6.98 4.47 7.29
N ARG A 111 5.83 5.09 7.07
CA ARG A 111 5.58 6.49 7.48
C ARG A 111 5.55 6.62 9.00
N TYR A 112 5.15 5.57 9.71
CA TYR A 112 5.20 5.54 11.16
C TYR A 112 6.63 5.70 11.67
N TYR A 113 7.57 4.86 11.26
CA TYR A 113 8.97 4.99 11.72
C TYR A 113 9.62 6.31 11.28
N GLN A 114 9.33 6.80 10.08
CA GLN A 114 9.83 8.10 9.65
C GLN A 114 9.36 9.22 10.58
N ARG A 115 8.07 9.23 10.98
CA ARG A 115 7.56 10.19 11.95
C ARG A 115 8.25 10.11 13.30
N VAL A 116 8.62 8.91 13.76
CA VAL A 116 9.36 8.72 15.02
C VAL A 116 10.78 9.30 14.91
N ILE A 117 11.46 9.05 13.78
CA ILE A 117 12.81 9.56 13.52
C ILE A 117 12.80 11.09 13.48
N ASP A 118 11.80 11.67 12.80
CA ASP A 118 11.66 13.11 12.61
C ASP A 118 11.05 13.82 13.84
N ASP A 119 10.57 13.06 14.84
CA ASP A 119 9.94 13.64 16.02
C ASP A 119 10.98 14.32 16.93
N THR A 120 10.78 15.61 17.14
CA THR A 120 11.52 16.42 18.11
C THR A 120 10.69 16.76 19.34
N SER A 121 9.39 16.46 19.31
CA SER A 121 8.43 16.82 20.35
C SER A 121 8.38 15.87 21.55
N GLY A 122 9.02 14.70 21.44
CA GLY A 122 9.04 13.69 22.50
C GLY A 122 7.70 12.96 22.65
N ARG A 123 6.90 12.90 21.57
CA ARG A 123 5.60 12.21 21.57
C ARG A 123 5.73 10.70 21.65
N PHE A 124 6.88 10.16 21.27
CA PHE A 124 7.16 8.74 21.25
C PHE A 124 8.09 8.32 22.37
N GLN A 125 7.89 7.11 22.88
CA GLN A 125 8.74 6.44 23.84
C GLN A 125 9.00 5.00 23.40
N LEU A 126 10.06 4.42 23.95
CA LEU A 126 10.42 3.03 23.71
C LEU A 126 10.14 2.19 24.96
N LEU A 127 9.36 1.14 24.81
CA LEU A 127 8.96 0.23 25.87
C LEU A 127 9.28 -1.21 25.45
N CYS A 128 9.58 -2.10 26.39
CA CYS A 128 9.56 -3.53 26.06
C CYS A 128 8.11 -4.03 25.95
N SER A 129 7.91 -5.17 25.29
CA SER A 129 6.58 -5.77 25.08
C SER A 129 5.75 -5.88 26.37
N ASN A 130 6.39 -6.18 27.50
CA ASN A 130 5.70 -6.29 28.78
C ASN A 130 5.18 -4.93 29.28
N HIS A 131 6.02 -3.89 29.26
CA HIS A 131 5.61 -2.55 29.72
C HIS A 131 4.61 -1.90 28.78
N ASN A 132 4.73 -2.15 27.47
CA ASN A 132 3.73 -1.70 26.51
C ASN A 132 2.36 -2.36 26.78
N LEU A 133 2.36 -3.67 27.09
CA LEU A 133 1.14 -4.40 27.42
C LEU A 133 0.52 -3.94 28.74
N ILE A 134 1.34 -3.74 29.79
CA ILE A 134 0.91 -3.20 31.09
C ILE A 134 0.24 -1.84 30.88
N LYS A 135 0.92 -0.93 30.15
CA LYS A 135 0.36 0.39 29.82
C LYS A 135 -0.99 0.27 29.10
N ALA A 136 -1.09 -0.60 28.09
CA ALA A 136 -2.33 -0.80 27.35
C ALA A 136 -3.47 -1.35 28.24
N HIS A 137 -3.14 -2.21 29.20
CA HIS A 137 -4.10 -2.71 30.19
C HIS A 137 -4.54 -1.60 31.16
N GLU A 138 -3.60 -0.79 31.66
CA GLU A 138 -3.88 0.35 32.55
C GLU A 138 -4.73 1.43 31.86
N GLU A 139 -4.52 1.65 30.57
CA GLU A 139 -5.32 2.57 29.75
C GLU A 139 -6.66 1.98 29.29
N GLY A 140 -6.99 0.73 29.67
CA GLY A 140 -8.24 0.06 29.30
C GLY A 140 -8.36 -0.30 27.82
N LYS A 141 -7.25 -0.28 27.06
CA LYS A 141 -7.21 -0.62 25.61
C LYS A 141 -7.37 -2.13 25.36
N ILE A 142 -7.05 -2.96 26.36
CA ILE A 142 -7.17 -4.41 26.30
C ILE A 142 -8.13 -4.82 27.41
N GLY A 143 -9.22 -5.49 27.02
CA GLY A 143 -10.28 -5.89 27.95
C GLY A 143 -9.79 -6.90 29.00
N ALA A 144 -10.39 -6.81 30.19
CA ALA A 144 -10.12 -7.71 31.30
C ALA A 144 -10.14 -9.17 30.84
N VAL A 145 -9.09 -9.91 31.18
CA VAL A 145 -9.08 -11.37 31.06
C VAL A 145 -10.28 -11.87 31.86
N ARG A 146 -11.30 -12.44 31.19
CA ARG A 146 -12.39 -13.14 31.86
C ARG A 146 -11.76 -14.24 32.70
N ARG A 147 -11.57 -14.01 34.00
CA ARG A 147 -11.15 -15.04 34.93
C ARG A 147 -12.27 -16.08 34.95
N LYS A 148 -12.07 -17.19 34.25
CA LYS A 148 -12.85 -18.40 34.51
C LYS A 148 -12.35 -18.89 35.87
N HIS A 149 -13.13 -18.61 36.91
CA HIS A 149 -12.95 -19.29 38.19
C HIS A 149 -13.08 -20.80 37.92
N ALA A 150 -12.02 -21.53 38.21
CA ALA A 150 -12.01 -22.99 38.25
C ALA A 150 -12.58 -23.46 39.58
#